data_AF-A0A2G3EDQ9-F1
#
_entry.id   AF-A0A2G3EDQ9-F1
#
_cell.length_a   1.000
_cell.length_b   1.000
_cell.length_c   1.000
_cell.angle_alpha   90.00
_cell.angle_beta   90.00
_cell.angle_gamma   90.00
#
_symmetry.space_group_name_H-M   'P 1'
#
loop_
_entity.id
_entity.type
_entity.pdbx_description
1 polymer ?
#
loop_
_entity_poly.entity_id
_entity_poly.type
_entity_poly.pdbx_seq_one_letter_code
_entity_poly.pdbx_strand_id
1 'polypeptide(L)'
;MSFHFKKRKYGIIYRYVVIAIGIIINITFGLIVNSFLNLPLYLDITGTVFVASVAGLLPAVLTGLLTNVIISFIIPNAFYFALLSVLAAIVAAYFVRYDKLHNIKGLIIYFIILALLGGNLTTLIHWLLLGEPQYKAVADLAHAITSTANNGVVFYLGVILVNTIIQGIDKSLASAIGFGLARFIPNKIKEDIYNSGWRQKPIPKEEIIASKIEGYRNTLLMKIIVMLVIVASSFVAIISLVSINIYFEDCKEEYSINRSVYTESVGVEDGMNVIFHSMSLPSAKLVWHCPYVVLFSSDDGKIDGPNYREYALVKLSGENDCDTIYAENIMTNNQSSEFGDWDTWEKKNKEGVECHISFRKKKNSIELAAEDAGIIIRNTTKIKEMPKIVYFALTGDECAITDIRIYK
;
A
#
# COMPACT_ATOMS: atom_id res chain seq x y z
N MET A 1 38.44 8.16 14.19
CA MET A 1 39.36 7.11 13.67
C MET A 1 40.07 7.62 12.42
N SER A 2 41.40 7.51 12.32
CA SER A 2 42.17 7.89 11.12
C SER A 2 42.61 6.60 10.42
N PHE A 3 42.12 6.36 9.20
CA PHE A 3 42.41 5.14 8.45
C PHE A 3 43.52 5.40 7.42
N HIS A 4 44.59 4.60 7.44
CA HIS A 4 45.65 4.64 6.43
C HIS A 4 45.27 3.74 5.22
N PHE A 5 45.26 4.32 4.03
CA PHE A 5 44.80 3.63 2.81
C PHE A 5 45.94 2.87 2.11
N LYS A 6 45.75 1.58 1.84
CA LYS A 6 46.56 0.77 0.91
C LYS A 6 45.62 -0.09 0.06
N LYS A 7 45.65 0.08 -1.27
CA LYS A 7 44.79 -0.66 -2.21
C LYS A 7 45.08 -2.16 -2.12
N ARG A 8 44.14 -2.96 -1.60
CA ARG A 8 44.28 -4.41 -1.46
C ARG A 8 43.04 -5.12 -2.04
N LYS A 9 43.25 -6.19 -2.82
CA LYS A 9 42.16 -7.00 -3.42
C LYS A 9 41.38 -7.84 -2.40
N TYR A 10 41.95 -8.11 -1.22
CA TYR A 10 41.45 -9.11 -0.26
C TYR A 10 40.19 -8.73 0.55
N GLY A 11 39.73 -7.47 0.51
CA GLY A 11 38.59 -7.02 1.32
C GLY A 11 37.19 -7.22 0.70
N ILE A 12 37.11 -7.66 -0.56
CA ILE A 12 35.83 -7.79 -1.29
C ILE A 12 34.93 -8.85 -0.66
N ILE A 13 35.49 -9.99 -0.26
CA ILE A 13 34.72 -11.09 0.35
C ILE A 13 34.09 -10.64 1.66
N TYR A 14 34.87 -9.98 2.54
CA TYR A 14 34.37 -9.48 3.81
C TYR A 14 33.20 -8.50 3.68
N ARG A 15 33.14 -7.73 2.59
CA ARG A 15 31.99 -6.85 2.31
C ARG A 15 30.71 -7.62 2.03
N TYR A 16 30.78 -8.60 1.13
CA TYR A 16 29.60 -9.40 0.81
C TYR A 16 29.12 -10.19 2.03
N VAL A 17 30.05 -10.68 2.85
CA VAL A 17 29.73 -11.33 4.13
C VAL A 17 29.03 -10.35 5.07
N VAL A 18 29.53 -9.12 5.21
CA VAL A 18 28.90 -8.10 6.07
C VAL A 18 27.50 -7.70 5.56
N ILE A 19 27.30 -7.59 4.24
CA ILE A 19 25.98 -7.34 3.64
C ILE A 19 25.03 -8.49 3.96
N ALA A 20 25.46 -9.74 3.74
CA ALA A 20 24.64 -10.92 4.03
C ALA A 20 24.25 -11.00 5.51
N ILE A 21 25.20 -10.73 6.42
CA ILE A 21 24.95 -10.65 7.86
C ILE A 21 23.93 -9.54 8.16
N GLY A 22 24.08 -8.36 7.53
CA GLY A 22 23.13 -7.26 7.69
C GLY A 22 21.71 -7.64 7.28
N ILE A 23 21.55 -8.34 6.16
CA ILE A 23 20.23 -8.83 5.70
C ILE A 23 19.64 -9.81 6.72
N ILE A 24 20.44 -10.78 7.18
CA ILE A 24 20.01 -11.77 8.18
C ILE A 24 19.58 -11.08 9.48
N ILE A 25 20.35 -10.07 9.95
CA ILE A 25 20.00 -9.29 11.14
C ILE A 25 18.65 -8.60 10.95
N ASN A 26 18.44 -7.89 9.83
CA ASN A 26 17.17 -7.20 9.59
C ASN A 26 15.98 -8.17 9.61
N ILE A 27 16.09 -9.30 8.89
CA ILE A 27 15.04 -10.32 8.83
C ILE A 27 14.78 -10.91 10.22
N THR A 28 15.83 -11.29 10.93
CA THR A 28 15.71 -11.93 12.26
C THR A 28 15.07 -11.00 13.28
N PHE A 29 15.52 -9.74 13.36
CA PHE A 29 14.93 -8.77 14.28
C PHE A 29 13.49 -8.42 13.90
N GLY A 30 13.19 -8.26 12.61
CA GLY A 30 11.82 -8.04 12.14
C GLY A 30 10.88 -9.18 12.53
N LEU A 31 11.32 -10.43 12.36
CA LEU A 31 10.55 -11.61 12.77
C LEU A 31 10.40 -11.70 14.29
N ILE A 32 11.44 -11.42 15.07
CA ILE A 32 11.38 -11.50 16.54
C ILE A 32 10.34 -10.52 17.09
N VAL A 33 10.36 -9.27 16.62
CA VAL A 33 9.45 -8.24 17.13
C VAL A 33 8.00 -8.55 16.76
N ASN A 34 7.78 -8.97 15.50
CA ASN A 34 6.46 -9.26 15.00
C ASN A 34 5.87 -10.55 15.62
N SER A 35 6.65 -11.63 15.72
CA SER A 35 6.13 -12.93 16.13
C SER A 35 6.20 -13.21 17.64
N PHE A 36 7.12 -12.59 18.38
CA PHE A 36 7.32 -12.92 19.81
C PHE A 36 6.95 -11.79 20.77
N LEU A 37 7.10 -10.53 20.37
CA LEU A 37 6.93 -9.39 21.27
C LEU A 37 5.60 -8.66 21.08
N ASN A 38 4.91 -8.84 19.94
CA ASN A 38 3.66 -8.13 19.59
C ASN A 38 3.75 -6.61 19.84
N LEU A 39 4.93 -6.03 19.62
CA LEU A 39 5.15 -4.59 19.74
C LEU A 39 4.95 -3.92 18.38
N PRO A 40 4.44 -2.67 18.32
CA PRO A 40 4.30 -1.91 17.07
C PRO A 40 5.66 -1.36 16.60
N LEU A 41 6.69 -2.20 16.58
CA LEU A 41 8.07 -1.88 16.18
C LEU A 41 8.49 -2.83 15.05
N TYR A 42 9.53 -2.48 14.31
CA TYR A 42 9.99 -3.23 13.15
C TYR A 42 11.45 -3.70 13.28
N LEU A 43 12.35 -2.88 13.85
CA LEU A 43 13.79 -3.15 13.98
C LEU A 43 14.50 -3.60 12.68
N ASP A 44 13.88 -3.33 11.55
CA ASP A 44 14.17 -3.79 10.19
C ASP A 44 15.36 -3.08 9.51
N ILE A 45 15.89 -2.02 10.14
CA ILE A 45 17.10 -1.32 9.69
C ILE A 45 18.33 -1.61 10.54
N THR A 46 18.23 -2.47 11.55
CA THR A 46 19.33 -2.76 12.49
C THR A 46 20.61 -3.19 11.77
N GLY A 47 20.48 -4.18 10.90
CA GLY A 47 21.53 -4.67 10.01
C GLY A 47 21.96 -3.62 8.98
N THR A 48 21.02 -2.83 8.46
CA THR A 48 21.34 -1.71 7.54
C THR A 48 22.26 -0.68 8.20
N VAL A 49 21.98 -0.28 9.44
CA VAL A 49 22.81 0.65 10.22
C VAL A 49 24.15 0.02 10.61
N PHE A 50 24.15 -1.26 10.96
CA PHE A 50 25.37 -2.03 11.19
C PHE A 50 26.29 -2.01 9.95
N VAL A 51 25.75 -2.33 8.76
CA VAL A 51 26.51 -2.30 7.52
C VAL A 51 26.96 -0.88 7.15
N ALA A 52 26.14 0.14 7.40
CA ALA A 52 26.54 1.54 7.20
C ALA A 52 27.77 1.91 8.04
N SER A 53 27.85 1.35 9.24
CA SER A 53 28.92 1.61 10.20
C SER A 53 30.22 0.90 9.83
N VAL A 54 30.13 -0.29 9.23
CA VAL A 54 31.28 -1.15 8.93
C VAL A 54 31.78 -0.98 7.49
N ALA A 55 30.87 -0.93 6.52
CA ALA A 55 31.17 -1.00 5.10
C ALA A 55 30.78 0.27 4.32
N GLY A 56 30.09 1.22 4.96
CA GLY A 56 29.74 2.51 4.38
C GLY A 56 28.43 2.51 3.60
N LEU A 57 28.22 3.58 2.82
CA LEU A 57 26.91 3.93 2.26
C LEU A 57 26.34 2.89 1.30
N LEU A 58 27.06 2.55 0.23
CA LEU A 58 26.51 1.67 -0.83
C LEU A 58 26.19 0.26 -0.32
N PRO A 59 27.07 -0.42 0.46
CA PRO A 59 26.73 -1.69 1.07
C PRO A 59 25.48 -1.61 1.95
N ALA A 60 25.30 -0.51 2.69
CA ALA A 60 24.13 -0.32 3.54
C ALA A 60 22.84 -0.13 2.73
N VAL A 61 22.88 0.71 1.69
CA VAL A 61 21.75 0.89 0.76
C VAL A 61 21.35 -0.45 0.14
N LEU A 62 22.33 -1.24 -0.31
CA LEU A 62 22.08 -2.57 -0.88
C LEU A 62 21.48 -3.52 0.17
N THR A 63 21.98 -3.49 1.40
CA THR A 63 21.46 -4.30 2.52
C THR A 63 19.98 -3.99 2.77
N GLY A 64 19.64 -2.71 2.93
CA GLY A 64 18.26 -2.28 3.20
C GLY A 64 17.31 -2.60 2.04
N LEU A 65 17.74 -2.36 0.80
CA LEU A 65 16.93 -2.64 -0.37
C LEU A 65 16.69 -4.15 -0.55
N LEU A 66 17.75 -4.96 -0.52
CA LEU A 66 17.63 -6.42 -0.69
C LEU A 66 16.82 -7.06 0.44
N THR A 67 16.94 -6.57 1.67
CA THR A 67 16.11 -7.05 2.80
C THR A 67 14.63 -6.93 2.45
N ASN A 68 14.18 -5.74 2.03
CA ASN A 68 12.76 -5.51 1.75
C ASN A 68 12.27 -6.28 0.53
N VAL A 69 13.10 -6.45 -0.50
CA VAL A 69 12.78 -7.30 -1.67
C VAL A 69 12.68 -8.77 -1.29
N ILE A 70 13.54 -9.27 -0.41
CA ILE A 70 13.48 -10.67 0.04
C ILE A 70 12.23 -10.89 0.90
N ILE A 71 11.94 -9.98 1.84
CA ILE A 71 10.76 -10.08 2.69
C ILE A 71 9.47 -9.92 1.88
N SER A 72 9.47 -9.18 0.76
CA SER A 72 8.26 -8.99 -0.03
C SER A 72 7.72 -10.27 -0.67
N PHE A 73 8.54 -11.32 -0.82
CA PHE A 73 8.06 -12.64 -1.23
C PHE A 73 7.19 -13.33 -0.16
N ILE A 74 7.26 -12.87 1.09
CA ILE A 74 6.51 -13.40 2.23
C ILE A 74 5.40 -12.41 2.61
N ILE A 75 5.71 -11.12 2.67
CA ILE A 75 4.81 -10.04 3.05
C ILE A 75 4.82 -9.00 1.92
N PRO A 76 3.88 -9.04 0.96
CA PRO A 76 3.91 -8.19 -0.23
C PRO A 76 4.13 -6.70 0.06
N ASN A 77 3.49 -6.19 1.12
CA ASN A 77 3.58 -4.79 1.54
C ASN A 77 5.00 -4.34 1.95
N ALA A 78 5.91 -5.27 2.29
CA ALA A 78 7.28 -4.95 2.70
C ALA A 78 8.07 -4.24 1.59
N PHE A 79 7.74 -4.48 0.32
CA PHE A 79 8.43 -3.86 -0.81
C PHE A 79 8.36 -2.31 -0.75
N TYR A 80 7.21 -1.76 -0.31
CA TYR A 80 6.99 -0.32 -0.23
C TYR A 80 7.91 0.37 0.80
N PHE A 81 8.40 -0.37 1.80
CA PHE A 81 9.31 0.13 2.85
C PHE A 81 10.79 0.10 2.44
N ALA A 82 11.12 -0.40 1.24
CA ALA A 82 12.50 -0.39 0.73
C ALA A 82 13.08 1.04 0.66
N LEU A 83 12.28 2.02 0.23
CA LEU A 83 12.70 3.42 0.16
C LEU A 83 13.07 3.98 1.55
N LEU A 84 12.27 3.67 2.58
CA LEU A 84 12.55 4.04 3.96
C LEU A 84 13.89 3.49 4.44
N SER A 85 14.16 2.22 4.14
CA SER A 85 15.43 1.56 4.48
C SER A 85 16.63 2.19 3.76
N VAL A 86 16.48 2.59 2.50
CA VAL A 86 17.52 3.31 1.74
C VAL A 86 17.81 4.69 2.35
N LEU A 87 16.78 5.46 2.71
CA LEU A 87 16.93 6.76 3.36
C LEU A 87 17.63 6.62 4.72
N ALA A 88 17.23 5.62 5.52
CA ALA A 88 17.87 5.33 6.80
C ALA A 88 19.36 4.97 6.62
N ALA A 89 19.69 4.15 5.62
CA ALA A 89 21.08 3.81 5.29
C ALA A 89 21.92 5.05 4.97
N ILE A 90 21.35 6.02 4.26
CA ILE A 90 22.04 7.26 3.88
C ILE A 90 22.28 8.16 5.09
N VAL A 91 21.26 8.34 5.92
CA VAL A 91 21.39 9.12 7.14
C VAL A 91 22.43 8.48 8.07
N ALA A 92 22.36 7.17 8.29
CA ALA A 92 23.32 6.43 9.10
C ALA A 92 24.75 6.56 8.56
N ALA A 93 24.95 6.29 7.28
CA ALA A 93 26.29 6.38 6.66
C ALA A 93 26.85 7.81 6.71
N TYR A 94 26.01 8.84 6.54
CA TYR A 94 26.42 10.24 6.66
C TYR A 94 26.90 10.56 8.08
N PHE A 95 26.10 10.24 9.10
CA PHE A 95 26.45 10.55 10.49
C PHE A 95 27.67 9.78 10.99
N VAL A 96 27.82 8.52 10.59
CA VAL A 96 29.04 7.72 10.86
C VAL A 96 30.25 8.33 10.16
N ARG A 97 30.14 8.65 8.86
CA ARG A 97 31.28 9.14 8.06
C ARG A 97 31.87 10.44 8.59
N TYR A 98 31.02 11.36 9.02
CA TYR A 98 31.46 12.65 9.56
C TYR A 98 31.73 12.61 11.06
N ASP A 99 31.74 11.42 11.66
CA ASP A 99 31.97 11.21 13.08
C ASP A 99 31.05 12.12 13.90
N LYS A 100 29.78 12.26 13.53
CA LYS A 100 28.83 13.17 14.22
C LYS A 100 28.15 12.51 15.41
N LEU A 101 28.30 11.19 15.58
CA LEU A 101 27.63 10.40 16.61
C LEU A 101 28.38 10.40 17.95
N HIS A 102 29.61 10.94 18.02
CA HIS A 102 30.36 11.03 19.28
C HIS A 102 29.78 12.06 20.26
N ASN A 103 29.02 13.04 19.77
CA ASN A 103 28.42 14.08 20.59
C ASN A 103 26.90 13.88 20.72
N ILE A 104 26.37 14.22 21.89
CA ILE A 104 24.94 14.02 22.19
C ILE A 104 24.04 14.82 21.24
N LYS A 105 24.49 16.00 20.80
CA LYS A 105 23.75 16.85 19.85
C LYS A 105 23.58 16.16 18.49
N GLY A 106 24.65 15.59 17.94
CA GLY A 106 24.60 14.88 16.67
C GLY A 106 23.78 13.59 16.75
N LEU A 107 23.83 12.90 17.90
CA LEU A 107 22.97 11.74 18.16
C LEU A 107 21.47 12.13 18.19
N ILE A 108 21.12 13.21 18.88
CA ILE A 108 19.73 13.72 18.93
C ILE A 108 19.25 14.11 17.53
N ILE A 109 20.06 14.87 16.78
CA ILE A 109 19.70 15.28 15.40
C ILE A 109 19.51 14.05 14.50
N TYR A 110 20.37 13.03 14.64
CA TYR A 110 20.24 11.78 13.89
C TYR A 110 18.88 11.11 14.14
N PHE A 111 18.47 10.98 15.40
CA PHE A 111 17.18 10.37 15.75
C PHE A 111 15.98 11.19 15.30
N ILE A 112 16.03 12.53 15.42
CA ILE A 112 14.97 13.41 14.93
C ILE A 112 14.78 13.26 13.42
N ILE A 113 15.88 13.22 12.65
CA ILE A 113 15.82 13.04 11.19
C ILE A 113 15.17 11.69 10.85
N LEU A 114 15.58 10.60 11.51
CA LEU A 114 14.99 9.28 11.25
C LEU A 114 13.51 9.21 11.67
N ALA A 115 13.13 9.83 12.79
CA ALA A 115 11.75 9.88 13.26
C ALA A 115 10.85 10.62 12.25
N LEU A 116 11.28 11.80 11.78
CA LEU A 116 10.53 12.59 10.81
C LEU A 116 10.42 11.89 9.46
N LEU A 117 11.53 11.35 8.93
CA LEU A 117 11.50 10.61 7.68
C LEU A 117 10.62 9.34 7.79
N GLY A 118 10.79 8.59 8.87
CA GLY A 118 10.03 7.39 9.17
C GLY A 118 8.54 7.68 9.28
N GLY A 119 8.15 8.57 10.19
CA GLY A 119 6.75 8.88 10.48
C GLY A 119 5.99 9.41 9.26
N ASN A 120 6.53 10.43 8.59
CA ASN A 120 5.86 11.04 7.44
C ASN A 120 5.72 10.06 6.27
N LEU A 121 6.80 9.35 5.92
CA LEU A 121 6.77 8.46 4.76
C LEU A 121 5.98 7.18 5.04
N THR A 122 5.98 6.68 6.29
CA THR A 122 5.11 5.56 6.70
C THR A 122 3.64 5.95 6.58
N THR A 123 3.23 7.10 7.13
CA THR A 123 1.84 7.55 7.03
C THR A 123 1.45 7.79 5.57
N LEU A 124 2.33 8.35 4.74
CA LEU A 124 2.07 8.54 3.32
C LEU A 124 1.85 7.20 2.59
N ILE A 125 2.71 6.21 2.85
CA ILE A 125 2.60 4.86 2.29
C ILE A 125 1.26 4.22 2.72
N HIS A 126 0.93 4.29 4.01
CA HIS A 126 -0.33 3.75 4.53
C HIS A 126 -1.55 4.42 3.90
N TRP A 127 -1.57 5.75 3.76
CA TRP A 127 -2.72 6.44 3.17
C TRP A 127 -2.87 6.21 1.67
N LEU A 128 -1.78 6.25 0.91
CA LEU A 128 -1.83 6.11 -0.55
C LEU A 128 -2.09 4.67 -1.00
N LEU A 129 -1.65 3.68 -0.23
CA LEU A 129 -1.70 2.27 -0.64
C LEU A 129 -2.73 1.45 0.14
N LEU A 130 -2.94 1.76 1.43
CA LEU A 130 -3.78 0.96 2.31
C LEU A 130 -5.07 1.68 2.72
N GLY A 131 -5.17 2.99 2.53
CA GLY A 131 -6.31 3.81 2.97
C GLY A 131 -6.41 4.02 4.49
N GLU A 132 -5.73 3.20 5.28
CA GLU A 132 -5.76 3.21 6.74
C GLU A 132 -4.40 2.86 7.38
N PRO A 133 -4.19 3.17 8.69
CA PRO A 133 -2.97 2.78 9.39
C PRO A 133 -2.83 1.26 9.54
N GLN A 134 -1.65 0.70 9.22
CA GLN A 134 -1.41 -0.75 9.26
C GLN A 134 -1.57 -1.39 10.65
N TYR A 135 -1.21 -0.67 11.72
CA TYR A 135 -1.34 -1.16 13.08
C TYR A 135 -2.54 -0.53 13.75
N LYS A 136 -3.45 -1.38 14.25
CA LYS A 136 -4.61 -0.93 15.04
C LYS A 136 -4.21 -0.02 16.21
N ALA A 137 -3.12 -0.33 16.91
CA ALA A 137 -2.61 0.49 18.01
C ALA A 137 -2.27 1.94 17.58
N VAL A 138 -1.83 2.15 16.34
CA VAL A 138 -1.58 3.49 15.79
C VAL A 138 -2.89 4.24 15.58
N ALA A 139 -3.89 3.57 14.99
CA ALA A 139 -5.21 4.14 14.77
C ALA A 139 -5.90 4.50 16.10
N ASP A 140 -5.90 3.58 17.07
CA ASP A 140 -6.49 3.78 18.40
C ASP A 140 -5.85 4.97 19.12
N LEU A 141 -4.51 5.06 19.09
CA LEU A 141 -3.79 6.16 19.73
C LEU A 141 -4.03 7.48 19.00
N ALA A 142 -4.11 7.48 17.67
CA ALA A 142 -4.45 8.66 16.88
C ALA A 142 -5.86 9.16 17.22
N HIS A 143 -6.85 8.27 17.28
CA HIS A 143 -8.22 8.62 17.70
C HIS A 143 -8.26 9.21 19.11
N ALA A 144 -7.50 8.66 20.04
CA ALA A 144 -7.42 9.15 21.42
C ALA A 144 -6.87 10.58 21.50
N ILE A 145 -5.84 10.93 20.72
CA ILE A 145 -5.25 12.28 20.74
C ILE A 145 -6.04 13.32 19.91
N THR A 146 -6.82 12.87 18.92
CA THR A 146 -7.64 13.76 18.08
C THR A 146 -9.07 13.94 18.58
N SER A 147 -9.40 13.38 19.75
CA SER A 147 -10.67 13.56 20.46
C SER A 147 -11.91 13.40 19.58
N THR A 148 -12.03 12.27 18.87
CA THR A 148 -13.21 11.95 18.02
C THR A 148 -13.50 12.99 16.92
N ALA A 149 -12.50 13.73 16.46
CA ALA A 149 -12.69 14.67 15.36
C ALA A 149 -13.18 13.92 14.11
N ASN A 150 -14.43 14.15 13.69
CA ASN A 150 -15.00 13.70 12.39
C ASN A 150 -14.33 14.39 11.18
N ASN A 151 -13.18 15.03 11.37
CA ASN A 151 -12.41 15.68 10.33
C ASN A 151 -11.22 14.78 9.97
N GLY A 152 -11.29 14.16 8.79
CA GLY A 152 -10.25 13.27 8.29
C GLY A 152 -8.85 13.90 8.24
N VAL A 153 -8.75 15.23 8.11
CA VAL A 153 -7.46 15.95 8.15
C VAL A 153 -6.86 15.94 9.55
N VAL A 154 -7.68 16.17 10.59
CA VAL A 154 -7.21 16.17 11.98
C VAL A 154 -6.76 14.77 12.39
N PHE A 155 -7.54 13.75 12.00
CA PHE A 155 -7.15 12.35 12.20
C PHE A 155 -5.83 12.02 11.51
N TYR A 156 -5.67 12.40 10.24
CA TYR A 156 -4.43 12.22 9.47
C TYR A 156 -3.21 12.86 10.17
N LEU A 157 -3.33 14.10 10.65
CA LEU A 157 -2.27 14.76 11.42
C LEU A 157 -1.96 14.03 12.74
N GLY A 158 -2.98 13.49 13.40
CA GLY A 158 -2.83 12.63 14.58
C GLY A 158 -2.02 11.37 14.25
N VAL A 159 -2.32 10.69 13.14
CA VAL A 159 -1.56 9.52 12.70
C VAL A 159 -0.11 9.87 12.38
N ILE A 160 0.16 11.00 11.70
CA ILE A 160 1.54 11.46 11.46
C ILE A 160 2.29 11.62 12.78
N LEU A 161 1.67 12.24 13.79
CA LEU A 161 2.32 12.45 15.09
C LEU A 161 2.63 11.12 15.77
N VAL A 162 1.66 10.22 15.85
CA VAL A 162 1.82 8.89 16.46
C VAL A 162 2.90 8.08 15.74
N ASN A 163 2.83 7.99 14.41
CA ASN A 163 3.83 7.27 13.60
C ASN A 163 5.22 7.89 13.74
N THR A 164 5.34 9.21 13.83
CA THR A 164 6.63 9.88 14.05
C THR A 164 7.25 9.45 15.38
N ILE A 165 6.45 9.36 16.44
CA ILE A 165 6.92 8.93 17.76
C ILE A 165 7.33 7.47 17.74
N ILE A 166 6.46 6.58 17.25
CA ILE A 166 6.71 5.14 17.19
C ILE A 166 7.92 4.83 16.31
N GLN A 167 8.00 5.42 15.11
CA GLN A 167 9.15 5.25 14.22
C GLN A 167 10.42 5.88 14.81
N GLY A 168 10.30 6.98 15.57
CA GLY A 168 11.41 7.54 16.31
C GLY A 168 11.99 6.55 17.32
N ILE A 169 11.14 5.90 18.10
CA ILE A 169 11.55 4.86 19.08
C ILE A 169 12.17 3.66 18.35
N ASP A 170 11.48 3.13 17.34
CA ASP A 170 11.93 1.99 16.55
C ASP A 170 13.32 2.22 15.95
N LYS A 171 13.48 3.31 15.20
CA LYS A 171 14.71 3.60 14.45
C LYS A 171 15.86 3.97 15.40
N SER A 172 15.55 4.55 16.56
CA SER A 172 16.55 4.80 17.61
C SER A 172 17.06 3.50 18.22
N LEU A 173 16.15 2.59 18.56
CA LEU A 173 16.50 1.28 19.12
C LEU A 173 17.28 0.43 18.10
N ALA A 174 16.79 0.34 16.86
CA ALA A 174 17.47 -0.37 15.77
C ALA A 174 18.87 0.18 15.51
N SER A 175 19.02 1.51 15.51
CA SER A 175 20.32 2.16 15.31
C SER A 175 21.26 1.90 16.47
N ALA A 176 20.77 1.98 17.72
CA ALA A 176 21.59 1.70 18.90
C ALA A 176 22.14 0.27 18.88
N ILE A 177 21.30 -0.71 18.53
CA ILE A 177 21.70 -2.11 18.36
C ILE A 177 22.72 -2.23 17.21
N GLY A 178 22.42 -1.66 16.04
CA GLY A 178 23.32 -1.71 14.88
C GLY A 178 24.71 -1.10 15.14
N PHE A 179 24.76 0.06 15.79
CA PHE A 179 26.02 0.68 16.22
C PHE A 179 26.75 -0.15 17.28
N GLY A 180 26.02 -0.77 18.21
CA GLY A 180 26.56 -1.71 19.19
C GLY A 180 27.21 -2.92 18.52
N LEU A 181 26.51 -3.57 17.58
CA LEU A 181 27.02 -4.70 16.80
C LEU A 181 28.29 -4.33 16.03
N ALA A 182 28.36 -3.12 15.47
CA ALA A 182 29.53 -2.66 14.74
C ALA A 182 30.78 -2.51 15.62
N ARG A 183 30.64 -2.37 16.95
CA ARG A 183 31.79 -2.29 17.87
C ARG A 183 32.52 -3.63 18.02
N PHE A 184 31.85 -4.76 17.83
CA PHE A 184 32.46 -6.09 17.91
C PHE A 184 33.36 -6.42 16.71
N ILE A 185 33.24 -5.69 15.59
CA ILE A 185 34.06 -5.93 14.41
C ILE A 185 35.48 -5.34 14.60
N PRO A 186 36.55 -6.16 14.51
CA PRO A 186 37.93 -5.70 14.63
C PRO A 186 38.32 -4.62 13.61
N ASN A 187 39.16 -3.67 14.03
CA ASN A 187 39.58 -2.54 13.19
C ASN A 187 40.30 -2.98 11.91
N LYS A 188 41.06 -4.09 11.97
CA LYS A 188 41.72 -4.67 10.81
C LYS A 188 40.73 -5.10 9.72
N ILE A 189 39.62 -5.74 10.11
CA ILE A 189 38.58 -6.17 9.17
C ILE A 189 37.87 -4.95 8.57
N LYS A 190 37.57 -3.94 9.40
CA LYS A 190 37.00 -2.67 8.92
C LYS A 190 37.94 -2.03 7.89
N GLU A 191 39.23 -1.93 8.17
CA GLU A 191 40.22 -1.38 7.24
C GLU A 191 40.28 -2.15 5.91
N ASP A 192 40.27 -3.48 5.95
CA ASP A 192 40.27 -4.31 4.74
C ASP A 192 38.97 -4.11 3.92
N ILE A 193 37.82 -4.02 4.60
CA ILE A 193 36.54 -3.67 4.01
C ILE A 193 36.59 -2.25 3.40
N TYR A 194 37.18 -1.26 4.05
CA TYR A 194 37.28 0.09 3.47
C TYR A 194 38.22 0.13 2.25
N ASN A 195 39.33 -0.60 2.29
CA ASN A 195 40.39 -0.56 1.28
C ASN A 195 40.12 -1.40 0.00
N SER A 196 39.03 -2.16 -0.06
CA SER A 196 38.74 -3.09 -1.16
C SER A 196 38.18 -2.42 -2.43
N GLY A 197 39.00 -1.70 -3.21
CA GLY A 197 38.80 -1.50 -4.66
C GLY A 197 37.54 -0.75 -5.19
N TRP A 198 36.52 -0.45 -4.40
CA TRP A 198 35.28 0.21 -4.86
C TRP A 198 35.42 1.73 -4.79
N ARG A 199 34.99 2.41 -5.86
CA ARG A 199 35.34 3.79 -6.24
C ARG A 199 34.76 4.93 -5.37
N GLN A 200 34.02 4.64 -4.31
CA GLN A 200 33.66 5.66 -3.31
C GLN A 200 34.77 5.80 -2.27
N LYS A 201 35.85 6.49 -2.65
CA LYS A 201 36.89 6.87 -1.68
C LYS A 201 36.29 7.89 -0.68
N PRO A 202 36.35 7.65 0.63
CA PRO A 202 36.15 8.71 1.59
C PRO A 202 37.24 9.77 1.35
N ILE A 203 36.84 10.97 0.94
CA ILE A 203 37.74 12.11 0.79
C ILE A 203 38.51 12.27 2.12
N PRO A 204 39.87 12.25 2.12
CA PRO A 204 40.69 12.46 3.31
C PRO A 204 40.30 13.74 4.05
N LYS A 205 40.48 13.77 5.38
CA LYS A 205 40.15 14.96 6.18
C LYS A 205 40.89 16.21 5.68
N GLU A 206 42.12 16.06 5.19
CA GLU A 206 42.88 17.16 4.58
C GLU A 206 42.22 17.69 3.30
N GLU A 207 41.77 16.82 2.38
CA GLU A 207 41.02 17.22 1.18
C GLU A 207 39.64 17.81 1.53
N ILE A 208 38.99 17.38 2.61
CA ILE A 208 37.73 17.99 3.09
C ILE A 208 37.99 19.43 3.57
N ILE A 209 39.10 19.67 4.26
CA ILE A 209 39.50 21.02 4.72
C ILE A 209 39.89 21.89 3.51
N ALA A 210 40.62 21.35 2.54
CA ALA A 210 40.94 22.04 1.29
C ALA A 210 39.66 22.36 0.47
N SER A 211 38.72 21.42 0.36
CA SER A 211 37.43 21.61 -0.33
C SER A 211 36.50 22.60 0.37
N LYS A 212 36.70 22.84 1.67
CA LYS A 212 35.98 23.85 2.46
C LYS A 212 36.36 25.28 2.03
N ILE A 213 37.54 25.46 1.45
CA ILE A 213 38.04 26.72 0.90
C ILE A 213 37.47 26.98 -0.51
N GLU A 214 37.10 25.92 -1.25
CA GLU A 214 36.70 25.97 -2.66
C GLU A 214 35.18 25.88 -2.94
N GLY A 215 34.30 26.11 -1.94
CA GLY A 215 32.84 26.15 -2.16
C GLY A 215 32.21 24.79 -2.55
N TYR A 216 32.94 23.68 -2.45
CA TYR A 216 32.56 22.37 -2.98
C TYR A 216 31.53 21.58 -2.13
N ARG A 217 31.11 22.12 -0.97
CA ARG A 217 30.11 21.48 -0.09
C ARG A 217 28.76 21.31 -0.78
N ASN A 218 28.38 22.23 -1.65
CA ASN A 218 27.09 22.20 -2.34
C ASN A 218 27.08 21.16 -3.47
N THR A 219 28.20 20.91 -4.14
CA THR A 219 28.27 20.01 -5.30
C THR A 219 28.15 18.54 -4.93
N LEU A 220 28.78 18.11 -3.83
CA LEU A 220 28.76 16.69 -3.42
C LEU A 220 27.47 16.31 -2.70
N LEU A 221 26.94 17.22 -1.87
CA LEU A 221 25.63 17.08 -1.25
C LEU A 221 24.54 17.08 -2.33
N MET A 222 24.60 17.98 -3.33
CA MET A 222 23.65 17.96 -4.44
C MET A 222 23.75 16.71 -5.30
N LYS A 223 24.94 16.15 -5.54
CA LYS A 223 25.05 14.85 -6.26
C LYS A 223 24.37 13.71 -5.51
N ILE A 224 24.49 13.68 -4.18
CA ILE A 224 23.81 12.69 -3.33
C ILE A 224 22.31 12.95 -3.28
N ILE A 225 21.88 14.20 -3.14
CA ILE A 225 20.46 14.60 -3.15
C ILE A 225 19.82 14.29 -4.49
N VAL A 226 20.47 14.59 -5.62
CA VAL A 226 19.99 14.27 -6.97
C VAL A 226 19.91 12.77 -7.16
N MET A 227 20.94 12.00 -6.77
CA MET A 227 20.89 10.54 -6.80
C MET A 227 19.73 9.99 -5.96
N LEU A 228 19.52 10.56 -4.77
CA LEU A 228 18.41 10.22 -3.88
C LEU A 228 17.04 10.52 -4.48
N VAL A 229 16.87 11.70 -5.06
CA VAL A 229 15.63 12.13 -5.72
C VAL A 229 15.35 11.24 -6.91
N ILE A 230 16.36 10.89 -7.71
CA ILE A 230 16.21 9.97 -8.85
C ILE A 230 15.79 8.59 -8.36
N VAL A 231 16.47 8.03 -7.35
CA VAL A 231 16.13 6.70 -6.80
C VAL A 231 14.72 6.70 -6.22
N ALA A 232 14.38 7.70 -5.39
CA ALA A 232 13.05 7.84 -4.81
C ALA A 232 11.96 7.99 -5.90
N SER A 233 12.20 8.82 -6.92
CA SER A 233 11.25 9.03 -8.02
C SER A 233 11.08 7.77 -8.88
N SER A 234 12.17 7.05 -9.15
CA SER A 234 12.11 5.77 -9.86
C SER A 234 11.35 4.71 -9.07
N PHE A 235 11.49 4.70 -7.74
CA PHE A 235 10.76 3.79 -6.87
C PHE A 235 9.27 4.12 -6.84
N VAL A 236 8.91 5.40 -6.73
CA VAL A 236 7.50 5.84 -6.81
C VAL A 236 6.89 5.44 -8.15
N ALA A 237 7.60 5.65 -9.26
CA ALA A 237 7.12 5.26 -10.58
C ALA A 237 6.89 3.73 -10.70
N ILE A 238 7.83 2.92 -10.20
CA ILE A 238 7.71 1.46 -10.20
C ILE A 238 6.54 1.01 -9.31
N ILE A 239 6.41 1.59 -8.11
CA ILE A 239 5.31 1.30 -7.20
C ILE A 239 3.98 1.68 -7.85
N SER A 240 3.84 2.86 -8.42
CA SER A 240 2.62 3.28 -9.12
C SER A 240 2.28 2.34 -10.27
N LEU A 241 3.26 1.91 -11.06
CA LEU A 241 3.03 0.95 -12.15
C LEU A 241 2.56 -0.42 -11.64
N VAL A 242 3.20 -0.93 -10.59
CA VAL A 242 2.83 -2.21 -9.98
C VAL A 242 1.45 -2.11 -9.32
N SER A 243 1.18 -1.06 -8.56
CA SER A 243 -0.13 -0.83 -7.92
C SER A 243 -1.24 -0.69 -8.96
N ILE A 244 -0.99 -0.01 -10.08
CA ILE A 244 -1.97 0.08 -11.18
C ILE A 244 -2.22 -1.30 -11.79
N ASN A 245 -1.17 -2.09 -12.03
CA ASN A 245 -1.33 -3.44 -12.57
C ASN A 245 -2.07 -4.37 -11.61
N ILE A 246 -1.73 -4.36 -10.32
CA ILE A 246 -2.42 -5.16 -9.30
C ILE A 246 -3.87 -4.73 -9.18
N TYR A 247 -4.16 -3.43 -9.12
CA TYR A 247 -5.55 -2.94 -9.10
C TYR A 247 -6.34 -3.42 -10.32
N PHE A 248 -5.75 -3.38 -11.52
CA PHE A 248 -6.41 -3.89 -12.72
C PHE A 248 -6.53 -5.42 -12.75
N GLU A 249 -5.60 -6.15 -12.16
CA GLU A 249 -5.67 -7.61 -12.01
C GLU A 249 -6.73 -8.01 -10.99
N ASP A 250 -6.73 -7.40 -9.80
CA ASP A 250 -7.74 -7.60 -8.75
C ASP A 250 -9.14 -7.26 -9.27
N CYS A 251 -9.32 -6.13 -9.95
CA CYS A 251 -10.61 -5.81 -10.57
C CYS A 251 -11.00 -6.89 -11.58
N LYS A 252 -10.10 -7.34 -12.46
CA LYS A 252 -10.39 -8.41 -13.44
C LYS A 252 -10.72 -9.74 -12.78
N GLU A 253 -10.02 -10.08 -11.70
CA GLU A 253 -10.20 -11.33 -10.97
C GLU A 253 -11.53 -11.31 -10.21
N GLU A 254 -11.87 -10.22 -9.52
CA GLU A 254 -13.18 -9.98 -8.89
C GLU A 254 -14.32 -10.05 -9.91
N TYR A 255 -14.15 -9.43 -11.09
CA TYR A 255 -15.11 -9.56 -12.19
C TYR A 255 -15.28 -11.01 -12.67
N SER A 256 -14.22 -11.83 -12.64
CA SER A 256 -14.26 -13.21 -13.14
C SER A 256 -14.80 -14.22 -12.13
N ILE A 257 -14.55 -14.03 -10.84
CA ILE A 257 -14.95 -14.96 -9.77
C ILE A 257 -16.43 -14.76 -9.42
N ASN A 258 -16.89 -13.51 -9.33
CA ASN A 258 -18.25 -13.18 -8.89
C ASN A 258 -19.34 -13.35 -9.97
N ARG A 259 -19.00 -13.96 -11.12
CA ARG A 259 -19.88 -14.09 -12.30
C ARG A 259 -19.87 -15.47 -12.93
N SER A 260 -19.53 -16.49 -12.16
CA SER A 260 -19.54 -17.87 -12.65
C SER A 260 -20.92 -18.34 -13.15
N VAL A 261 -22.00 -17.71 -12.68
CA VAL A 261 -23.39 -18.01 -13.07
C VAL A 261 -24.21 -16.72 -13.16
N TYR A 262 -25.00 -16.58 -14.21
CA TYR A 262 -25.89 -15.44 -14.45
C TYR A 262 -27.22 -15.89 -15.08
N THR A 263 -28.26 -15.08 -14.95
CA THR A 263 -29.58 -15.36 -15.55
C THR A 263 -29.56 -15.16 -17.06
N GLU A 264 -30.58 -15.66 -17.77
CA GLU A 264 -30.80 -15.21 -19.14
C GLU A 264 -30.91 -13.68 -19.19
N SER A 265 -30.23 -13.09 -20.17
CA SER A 265 -30.15 -11.65 -20.38
C SER A 265 -31.43 -11.11 -21.00
N VAL A 266 -31.89 -9.95 -20.56
CA VAL A 266 -33.09 -9.29 -21.10
C VAL A 266 -32.76 -7.87 -21.52
N GLY A 267 -33.28 -7.43 -22.67
CA GLY A 267 -33.09 -6.07 -23.17
C GLY A 267 -33.76 -5.04 -22.25
N VAL A 268 -33.03 -4.00 -21.86
CA VAL A 268 -33.54 -2.93 -21.01
C VAL A 268 -34.49 -2.02 -21.78
N GLU A 269 -35.72 -1.93 -21.28
CA GLU A 269 -36.75 -1.01 -21.74
C GLU A 269 -37.01 0.14 -20.76
N ASP A 270 -37.51 1.27 -21.27
CA ASP A 270 -37.97 2.36 -20.41
C ASP A 270 -39.23 1.95 -19.63
N GLY A 271 -39.19 2.09 -18.30
CA GLY A 271 -40.28 1.73 -17.40
C GLY A 271 -40.30 0.26 -16.97
N MET A 272 -39.28 -0.53 -17.34
CA MET A 272 -39.18 -1.94 -16.95
C MET A 272 -38.93 -2.08 -15.44
N ASN A 273 -39.62 -3.04 -14.81
CA ASN A 273 -39.45 -3.41 -13.42
C ASN A 273 -39.13 -4.90 -13.31
N VAL A 274 -38.30 -5.25 -12.33
CA VAL A 274 -37.87 -6.60 -12.03
C VAL A 274 -38.03 -6.83 -10.54
N ILE A 275 -38.70 -7.91 -10.17
CA ILE A 275 -38.79 -8.38 -8.80
C ILE A 275 -38.21 -9.79 -8.77
N PHE A 276 -37.40 -10.10 -7.78
CA PHE A 276 -36.88 -11.45 -7.58
C PHE A 276 -36.64 -11.71 -6.10
N HIS A 277 -36.58 -13.00 -5.75
CA HIS A 277 -36.24 -13.44 -4.41
C HIS A 277 -34.74 -13.77 -4.34
N SER A 278 -34.06 -13.21 -3.35
CA SER A 278 -32.64 -13.44 -3.06
C SER A 278 -32.47 -14.10 -1.70
N MET A 279 -31.50 -14.99 -1.56
CA MET A 279 -31.06 -15.51 -0.27
C MET A 279 -29.54 -15.73 -0.26
N SER A 280 -28.83 -15.16 0.71
CA SER A 280 -27.39 -15.42 0.91
C SER A 280 -27.15 -16.85 1.38
N LEU A 281 -26.11 -17.49 0.87
CA LEU A 281 -25.73 -18.86 1.24
C LEU A 281 -25.19 -18.92 2.68
N PRO A 282 -25.23 -20.09 3.34
CA PRO A 282 -24.68 -20.26 4.70
C PRO A 282 -23.19 -19.92 4.82
N SER A 283 -22.43 -20.04 3.72
CA SER A 283 -21.03 -19.67 3.59
C SER A 283 -20.80 -18.15 3.54
N ALA A 284 -21.84 -17.34 3.33
CA ALA A 284 -21.72 -15.90 3.25
C ALA A 284 -21.33 -15.26 4.58
N LYS A 285 -20.30 -14.40 4.55
CA LYS A 285 -19.69 -13.76 5.73
C LYS A 285 -19.49 -12.25 5.58
N LEU A 286 -19.79 -11.71 4.41
CA LEU A 286 -19.45 -10.35 4.02
C LEU A 286 -20.68 -9.70 3.38
N VAL A 287 -20.84 -8.39 3.58
CA VAL A 287 -22.02 -7.64 3.08
C VAL A 287 -22.11 -7.60 1.55
N TRP A 288 -20.99 -7.82 0.85
CA TRP A 288 -20.94 -7.91 -0.61
C TRP A 288 -21.36 -9.28 -1.15
N HIS A 289 -21.65 -10.29 -0.31
CA HIS A 289 -22.21 -11.57 -0.76
C HIS A 289 -23.73 -11.47 -0.99
N CYS A 290 -24.09 -10.81 -2.08
CA CYS A 290 -25.46 -10.45 -2.42
C CYS A 290 -25.68 -10.49 -3.95
N PRO A 291 -26.93 -10.28 -4.42
CA PRO A 291 -27.21 -10.22 -5.85
C PRO A 291 -26.71 -8.93 -6.46
N TYR A 292 -26.30 -9.03 -7.72
CA TYR A 292 -25.80 -7.95 -8.54
C TYR A 292 -26.60 -7.83 -9.84
N VAL A 293 -26.58 -6.63 -10.41
CA VAL A 293 -27.17 -6.31 -11.71
C VAL A 293 -26.07 -5.89 -12.67
N VAL A 294 -25.89 -6.65 -13.75
CA VAL A 294 -24.95 -6.31 -14.82
C VAL A 294 -25.71 -5.58 -15.92
N LEU A 295 -25.17 -4.46 -16.39
CA LEU A 295 -25.59 -3.78 -17.62
C LEU A 295 -24.52 -3.92 -18.69
N PHE A 296 -24.87 -4.47 -19.85
CA PHE A 296 -23.90 -4.76 -20.90
C PHE A 296 -24.51 -4.76 -22.30
N SER A 297 -23.67 -4.89 -23.33
CA SER A 297 -24.07 -5.28 -24.67
C SER A 297 -23.11 -6.31 -25.25
N SER A 298 -23.60 -7.18 -26.11
CA SER A 298 -22.84 -8.14 -26.90
C SER A 298 -23.67 -8.51 -28.13
N ASP A 299 -23.03 -9.13 -29.13
CA ASP A 299 -23.70 -9.47 -30.38
C ASP A 299 -24.79 -10.55 -30.20
N ASP A 300 -24.59 -11.45 -29.25
CA ASP A 300 -25.48 -12.58 -28.96
C ASP A 300 -26.29 -12.41 -27.67
N GLY A 301 -26.17 -11.26 -27.00
CA GLY A 301 -26.81 -10.97 -25.73
C GLY A 301 -26.20 -11.71 -24.53
N LYS A 302 -25.12 -12.47 -24.68
CA LYS A 302 -24.50 -13.20 -23.56
C LYS A 302 -23.38 -12.39 -22.91
N ILE A 303 -23.21 -12.59 -21.59
CA ILE A 303 -22.02 -12.12 -20.87
C ILE A 303 -20.80 -12.82 -21.46
N ASP A 304 -19.71 -12.07 -21.67
CA ASP A 304 -18.48 -12.50 -22.36
C ASP A 304 -18.67 -13.03 -23.79
N GLY A 305 -19.82 -12.70 -24.42
CA GLY A 305 -20.09 -12.98 -25.82
C GLY A 305 -19.24 -12.13 -26.78
N PRO A 306 -19.35 -12.36 -28.10
CA PRO A 306 -18.66 -11.55 -29.10
C PRO A 306 -19.01 -10.06 -28.97
N ASN A 307 -17.98 -9.20 -29.05
CA ASN A 307 -18.10 -7.75 -28.86
C ASN A 307 -18.71 -7.32 -27.52
N TYR A 308 -18.50 -8.10 -26.44
CA TYR A 308 -18.95 -7.77 -25.10
C TYR A 308 -18.41 -6.40 -24.64
N ARG A 309 -19.33 -5.53 -24.20
CA ARG A 309 -19.05 -4.24 -23.57
C ARG A 309 -19.90 -4.12 -22.32
N GLU A 310 -19.24 -3.98 -21.20
CA GLU A 310 -19.90 -3.77 -19.91
C GLU A 310 -20.00 -2.29 -19.57
N TYR A 311 -21.13 -1.91 -18.99
CA TYR A 311 -21.44 -0.54 -18.63
C TYR A 311 -21.55 -0.34 -17.12
N ALA A 312 -22.11 -1.31 -16.38
CA ALA A 312 -22.24 -1.22 -14.93
C ALA A 312 -22.34 -2.61 -14.29
N LEU A 313 -21.82 -2.72 -13.07
CA LEU A 313 -22.12 -3.80 -12.13
C LEU A 313 -22.61 -3.18 -10.83
N VAL A 314 -23.92 -3.28 -10.57
CA VAL A 314 -24.53 -2.72 -9.38
C VAL A 314 -24.71 -3.83 -8.34
N LYS A 315 -23.97 -3.76 -7.23
CA LYS A 315 -24.13 -4.69 -6.11
C LYS A 315 -25.27 -4.21 -5.21
N LEU A 316 -26.21 -5.09 -4.82
CA LEU A 316 -27.38 -4.68 -4.04
C LEU A 316 -27.08 -4.35 -2.57
N SER A 317 -25.84 -4.56 -2.12
CA SER A 317 -25.30 -3.98 -0.88
C SER A 317 -25.11 -2.46 -0.96
N GLY A 318 -25.22 -1.86 -2.16
CA GLY A 318 -24.92 -0.46 -2.41
C GLY A 318 -23.46 -0.22 -2.81
N GLU A 319 -22.64 -1.25 -2.94
CA GLU A 319 -21.31 -1.07 -3.49
C GLU A 319 -21.38 -0.96 -5.02
N ASN A 320 -20.54 -0.09 -5.58
CA ASN A 320 -20.36 0.03 -7.01
C ASN A 320 -18.95 -0.34 -7.37
N ASP A 321 -18.78 -1.29 -8.28
CA ASP A 321 -17.49 -1.47 -8.93
C ASP A 321 -17.34 -0.40 -10.01
N CYS A 322 -16.10 0.08 -10.15
CA CYS A 322 -15.73 1.38 -10.70
C CYS A 322 -16.23 1.71 -12.12
N ASP A 323 -16.04 2.97 -12.52
CA ASP A 323 -16.26 3.44 -13.90
C ASP A 323 -15.58 2.52 -14.92
N THR A 324 -16.29 2.20 -16.00
CA THR A 324 -15.74 1.37 -17.07
C THR A 324 -15.13 2.25 -18.17
N ILE A 325 -14.33 1.65 -19.04
CA ILE A 325 -13.86 2.37 -20.24
C ILE A 325 -15.03 2.81 -21.15
N TYR A 326 -16.21 2.19 -21.02
CA TYR A 326 -17.39 2.42 -21.86
C TYR A 326 -18.47 3.30 -21.23
N ALA A 327 -18.49 3.46 -19.91
CA ALA A 327 -19.51 4.21 -19.19
C ALA A 327 -19.02 4.82 -17.87
N GLU A 328 -19.67 5.92 -17.47
CA GLU A 328 -19.51 6.57 -16.16
C GLU A 328 -20.74 6.23 -15.29
N ASN A 329 -20.51 5.77 -14.05
CA ASN A 329 -21.58 5.36 -13.14
C ASN A 329 -21.68 6.33 -11.96
N ILE A 330 -22.83 6.99 -11.84
CA ILE A 330 -23.13 7.87 -10.70
C ILE A 330 -24.12 7.16 -9.79
N MET A 331 -23.61 6.61 -8.70
CA MET A 331 -24.41 5.88 -7.71
C MET A 331 -24.67 6.73 -6.46
N THR A 332 -25.88 6.63 -5.93
CA THR A 332 -26.26 7.13 -4.60
C THR A 332 -26.96 6.03 -3.82
N ASN A 333 -26.59 5.86 -2.55
CA ASN A 333 -27.21 4.90 -1.64
C ASN A 333 -27.86 5.62 -0.49
N ASN A 334 -29.06 5.19 -0.14
CA ASN A 334 -29.79 5.65 1.02
C ASN A 334 -30.28 4.46 1.83
N GLN A 335 -30.43 4.65 3.14
CA GLN A 335 -31.01 3.66 4.04
C GLN A 335 -32.44 4.09 4.36
N SER A 336 -33.38 3.17 4.18
CA SER A 336 -34.77 3.37 4.61
C SER A 336 -34.87 3.17 6.12
N SER A 337 -36.02 3.53 6.70
CA SER A 337 -36.32 3.21 8.11
C SER A 337 -36.34 1.72 8.41
N GLU A 338 -36.44 0.86 7.38
CA GLU A 338 -36.51 -0.59 7.50
C GLU A 338 -35.13 -1.26 7.47
N PHE A 339 -34.07 -0.52 7.14
CA PHE A 339 -32.70 -1.04 7.08
C PHE A 339 -32.21 -1.54 8.45
N GLY A 340 -32.37 -0.71 9.50
CA GLY A 340 -31.79 -0.99 10.82
C GLY A 340 -30.27 -0.80 10.82
N ASP A 341 -29.53 -1.91 10.78
CA ASP A 341 -28.07 -1.97 10.71
C ASP A 341 -27.61 -3.11 9.78
N TRP A 342 -26.31 -3.20 9.54
CA TRP A 342 -25.73 -4.21 8.64
C TRP A 342 -25.92 -5.64 9.14
N ASP A 343 -25.93 -5.87 10.46
CA ASP A 343 -26.18 -7.19 11.05
C ASP A 343 -27.63 -7.62 10.79
N THR A 344 -28.58 -6.70 10.90
CA THR A 344 -29.99 -6.91 10.57
C THR A 344 -30.18 -7.18 9.09
N TRP A 345 -29.50 -6.42 8.23
CA TRP A 345 -29.53 -6.61 6.80
C TRP A 345 -28.97 -7.97 6.38
N GLU A 346 -27.83 -8.38 6.94
CA GLU A 346 -27.22 -9.70 6.65
C GLU A 346 -28.16 -10.83 7.09
N LYS A 347 -28.77 -10.69 8.28
CA LYS A 347 -29.73 -11.67 8.78
C LYS A 347 -30.94 -11.80 7.86
N LYS A 348 -31.53 -10.68 7.43
CA LYS A 348 -32.66 -10.68 6.48
C LYS A 348 -32.26 -11.35 5.17
N ASN A 349 -31.11 -10.98 4.59
CA ASN A 349 -30.61 -11.58 3.36
C ASN A 349 -30.35 -13.10 3.49
N LYS A 350 -29.94 -13.59 4.68
CA LYS A 350 -29.85 -15.04 4.96
C LYS A 350 -31.20 -15.74 5.13
N GLU A 351 -32.22 -15.04 5.61
CA GLU A 351 -33.59 -15.56 5.71
C GLU A 351 -34.30 -15.59 4.35
N GLY A 352 -33.91 -14.70 3.44
CA GLY A 352 -34.52 -14.53 2.13
C GLY A 352 -35.29 -13.21 2.03
N VAL A 353 -35.07 -12.48 0.94
CA VAL A 353 -35.61 -11.13 0.73
C VAL A 353 -36.14 -10.96 -0.69
N GLU A 354 -37.19 -10.14 -0.83
CA GLU A 354 -37.67 -9.72 -2.15
C GLU A 354 -36.92 -8.44 -2.55
N CYS A 355 -36.20 -8.52 -3.65
CA CYS A 355 -35.46 -7.40 -4.21
C CYS A 355 -36.26 -6.77 -5.35
N HIS A 356 -36.26 -5.44 -5.41
CA HIS A 356 -36.97 -4.69 -6.43
C HIS A 356 -35.98 -3.89 -7.27
N ILE A 357 -36.10 -3.94 -8.60
CA ILE A 357 -35.33 -3.13 -9.53
C ILE A 357 -36.28 -2.43 -10.50
N SER A 358 -35.97 -1.18 -10.84
CA SER A 358 -36.65 -0.44 -11.91
C SER A 358 -35.63 0.23 -12.82
N PHE A 359 -35.96 0.29 -14.11
CA PHE A 359 -35.13 0.88 -15.14
C PHE A 359 -35.85 2.05 -15.82
N ARG A 360 -35.09 3.13 -16.05
CA ARG A 360 -35.49 4.21 -16.95
C ARG A 360 -34.42 4.43 -18.01
N LYS A 361 -34.84 4.51 -19.26
CA LYS A 361 -33.94 4.67 -20.40
C LYS A 361 -34.02 6.09 -20.92
N LYS A 362 -32.91 6.81 -20.84
CA LYS A 362 -32.74 8.16 -21.42
C LYS A 362 -31.88 8.08 -22.68
N LYS A 363 -31.76 9.20 -23.39
CA LYS A 363 -31.05 9.30 -24.67
C LYS A 363 -29.62 8.72 -24.63
N ASN A 364 -28.90 8.94 -23.52
CA ASN A 364 -27.50 8.50 -23.38
C ASN A 364 -27.18 7.90 -21.99
N SER A 365 -28.21 7.49 -21.25
CA SER A 365 -28.02 6.89 -19.94
C SER A 365 -29.12 5.90 -19.59
N ILE A 366 -28.80 4.97 -18.70
CA ILE A 366 -29.75 4.09 -18.04
C ILE A 366 -29.76 4.44 -16.56
N GLU A 367 -30.94 4.70 -16.02
CA GLU A 367 -31.13 4.89 -14.59
C GLU A 367 -31.70 3.60 -14.02
N LEU A 368 -30.96 3.00 -13.10
CA LEU A 368 -31.37 1.85 -12.31
C LEU A 368 -31.70 2.33 -10.90
N ALA A 369 -32.88 2.01 -10.40
CA ALA A 369 -33.18 2.12 -8.98
C ALA A 369 -33.46 0.73 -8.42
N ALA A 370 -32.83 0.38 -7.31
CA ALA A 370 -33.00 -0.89 -6.66
C ALA A 370 -33.26 -0.74 -5.16
N GLU A 371 -33.96 -1.71 -4.59
CA GLU A 371 -34.20 -1.82 -3.16
C GLU A 371 -33.94 -3.25 -2.68
N ASP A 372 -33.14 -3.38 -1.64
CA ASP A 372 -32.85 -4.65 -0.98
C ASP A 372 -32.79 -4.50 0.55
N ALA A 373 -33.77 -5.09 1.24
CA ALA A 373 -33.87 -5.09 2.71
C ALA A 373 -33.66 -3.71 3.38
N GLY A 374 -34.14 -2.64 2.75
CA GLY A 374 -34.03 -1.26 3.22
C GLY A 374 -32.82 -0.48 2.70
N ILE A 375 -31.93 -1.09 1.92
CA ILE A 375 -30.93 -0.38 1.11
C ILE A 375 -31.58 0.09 -0.19
N ILE A 376 -31.58 1.39 -0.43
CA ILE A 376 -32.12 2.01 -1.65
C ILE A 376 -30.96 2.54 -2.49
N ILE A 377 -30.80 1.95 -3.67
CA ILE A 377 -29.73 2.26 -4.61
C ILE A 377 -30.32 3.00 -5.80
N ARG A 378 -29.63 4.05 -6.24
CA ARG A 378 -29.88 4.67 -7.53
C ARG A 378 -28.57 4.79 -8.26
N ASN A 379 -28.47 4.18 -9.44
CA ASN A 379 -27.32 4.29 -10.31
C ASN A 379 -27.72 4.93 -11.64
N THR A 380 -26.99 5.97 -12.06
CA THR A 380 -27.10 6.54 -13.40
C THR A 380 -25.88 6.15 -14.21
N THR A 381 -26.05 5.21 -15.13
CA THR A 381 -25.01 4.75 -16.06
C THR A 381 -25.04 5.60 -17.32
N LYS A 382 -24.09 6.53 -17.47
CA LYS A 382 -23.90 7.33 -18.68
C LYS A 382 -23.02 6.57 -19.66
N ILE A 383 -23.61 6.13 -20.78
CA ILE A 383 -22.91 5.31 -21.77
C ILE A 383 -22.25 6.22 -22.81
N LYS A 384 -20.96 6.05 -23.07
CA LYS A 384 -20.21 6.90 -24.02
C LYS A 384 -20.69 6.71 -25.46
N GLU A 385 -20.87 5.46 -25.86
CA GLU A 385 -21.41 5.05 -27.16
C GLU A 385 -22.61 4.13 -26.94
N MET A 386 -23.82 4.68 -26.98
CA MET A 386 -25.05 3.93 -26.72
C MET A 386 -25.27 2.83 -27.78
N PRO A 387 -25.32 1.55 -27.41
CA PRO A 387 -25.57 0.45 -28.35
C PRO A 387 -27.04 0.40 -28.75
N LYS A 388 -27.37 -0.43 -29.76
CA LYS A 388 -28.76 -0.65 -30.18
C LYS A 388 -29.61 -1.23 -29.04
N ILE A 389 -29.05 -2.22 -28.34
CA ILE A 389 -29.68 -2.90 -27.22
C ILE A 389 -28.68 -2.88 -26.06
N VAL A 390 -29.14 -2.48 -24.89
CA VAL A 390 -28.45 -2.73 -23.63
C VAL A 390 -29.21 -3.83 -22.94
N TYR A 391 -28.51 -4.88 -22.54
CA TYR A 391 -29.04 -6.00 -21.79
C TYR A 391 -28.78 -5.79 -20.30
N PHE A 392 -29.66 -6.36 -19.48
CA PHE A 392 -29.36 -6.64 -18.09
C PHE A 392 -29.41 -8.14 -17.83
N ALA A 393 -28.61 -8.58 -16.86
CA ALA A 393 -28.70 -9.92 -16.28
C ALA A 393 -28.49 -9.81 -14.76
N LEU A 394 -29.09 -10.75 -14.02
CA LEU A 394 -28.83 -10.90 -12.59
C LEU A 394 -27.71 -11.92 -12.40
N THR A 395 -26.81 -11.62 -11.48
CA THR A 395 -25.71 -12.48 -11.02
C THR A 395 -25.54 -12.22 -9.53
N GLY A 396 -24.56 -12.81 -8.87
CA GLY A 396 -24.21 -12.45 -7.50
C GLY A 396 -23.09 -13.32 -6.97
N ASP A 397 -22.66 -13.00 -5.76
CA ASP A 397 -21.67 -13.79 -5.03
C ASP A 397 -22.30 -14.40 -3.78
N GLU A 398 -22.02 -15.68 -3.53
CA GLU A 398 -22.50 -16.43 -2.37
C GLU A 398 -23.99 -16.22 -2.06
N CYS A 399 -24.84 -16.12 -3.10
CA CYS A 399 -26.28 -15.94 -3.00
C CYS A 399 -27.06 -16.78 -4.03
N ALA A 400 -28.31 -17.09 -3.72
CA ALA A 400 -29.26 -17.74 -4.61
C ALA A 400 -30.34 -16.75 -5.07
N ILE A 401 -30.55 -16.68 -6.38
CA ILE A 401 -31.56 -15.82 -7.02
C ILE A 401 -32.66 -16.71 -7.61
N THR A 402 -33.91 -16.40 -7.27
CA THR A 402 -35.09 -17.21 -7.60
C THR A 402 -36.31 -16.32 -7.87
N ASP A 403 -37.39 -16.88 -8.41
CA ASP A 403 -38.68 -16.20 -8.63
C ASP A 403 -38.56 -14.84 -9.35
N ILE A 404 -37.81 -14.82 -10.46
CA ILE A 404 -37.57 -13.61 -11.25
C ILE A 404 -38.83 -13.28 -12.06
N ARG A 405 -39.37 -12.08 -11.82
CA ARG A 405 -40.59 -11.57 -12.42
C ARG A 405 -40.30 -10.23 -13.07
N ILE A 406 -40.53 -10.13 -14.37
CA ILE A 406 -40.27 -8.92 -15.16
C ILE A 406 -41.62 -8.40 -15.68
N TYR A 407 -41.87 -7.11 -15.47
CA TYR A 407 -43.09 -6.44 -15.92
C TYR A 407 -42.82 -4.98 -16.25
N LYS A 408 -43.83 -4.30 -16.80
CA LYS A 408 -43.77 -2.91 -17.23
C LYS A 408 -44.93 -2.12 -16.68
#